data_AF-A0A6M4SP59-F1
#
_entry.id   AF-A0A6M4SP59-F1
#
_cell.length_a   1.000
_cell.length_b   1.000
_cell.length_c   1.000
_cell.angle_alpha   90.00
_cell.angle_beta   90.00
_cell.angle_gamma   90.00
#
_symmetry.space_group_name_H-M   'P 1'
#
loop_
_entity.id
_entity.type
_entity.pdbx_description
1 polymer ?
#
loop_
_entity_poly.entity_id
_entity_poly.type
_entity_poly.pdbx_seq_one_letter_code
_entity_poly.pdbx_strand_id
1 'polypeptide(L)'
;MYICVVLSKKATFLLVSLLWFLNLMLVLILGLFFICFLYNTLLFSDFSMLSCCIRVKVFNNLNNSVCLQSYHTELKNKKGIYSFYNKINNKQYIGSSVDLYKRMIEHIMGIKSNIAFQKAMNKYGLKNFYFYIYEFYSNGNNITLVDLETQYIQKFDFKTLYNFKKTATSL
;
A
#
# COMPACT_ATOMS: atom_id res chain seq x y z
N MET A 1 -62.00 -8.12 -46.50
CA MET A 1 -60.99 -9.14 -46.16
C MET A 1 -59.54 -8.65 -46.41
N TYR A 2 -59.23 -8.02 -47.54
CA TYR A 2 -57.86 -7.58 -47.91
C TYR A 2 -57.23 -6.54 -46.96
N ILE A 3 -58.01 -5.55 -46.49
CA ILE A 3 -57.54 -4.49 -45.58
C ILE A 3 -57.07 -5.04 -44.22
N CYS A 4 -57.79 -6.02 -43.66
CA CYS A 4 -57.39 -6.68 -42.41
C CYS A 4 -56.05 -7.43 -42.51
N VAL A 5 -55.78 -8.07 -43.66
CA VAL A 5 -54.52 -8.80 -43.90
C VAL A 5 -53.32 -7.84 -43.99
N VAL A 6 -53.50 -6.69 -44.64
CA VAL A 6 -52.45 -5.66 -44.75
C VAL A 6 -52.17 -5.00 -43.40
N LEU A 7 -53.22 -4.72 -42.61
CA LEU A 7 -53.08 -4.19 -41.24
C LEU A 7 -52.36 -5.17 -40.32
N SER A 8 -52.66 -6.47 -40.42
CA SER A 8 -51.99 -7.54 -39.68
C SER A 8 -50.49 -7.62 -40.00
N LYS A 9 -50.10 -7.57 -41.28
CA LYS A 9 -48.68 -7.61 -41.70
C LYS A 9 -47.87 -6.38 -41.24
N LYS A 10 -48.48 -5.19 -41.26
CA LYS A 10 -47.85 -3.96 -40.71
C LYS A 10 -47.65 -4.04 -39.20
N ALA A 11 -48.64 -4.56 -38.47
CA ALA A 11 -48.55 -4.76 -37.02
C ALA A 11 -47.45 -5.77 -36.66
N THR A 12 -47.31 -6.87 -37.38
CA THR A 12 -46.23 -7.85 -37.16
C THR A 12 -44.85 -7.28 -37.44
N PHE A 13 -44.71 -6.44 -38.47
CA PHE A 13 -43.43 -5.78 -38.79
C PHE A 13 -43.02 -4.80 -37.67
N LEU A 14 -43.96 -3.99 -37.19
CA LEU A 14 -43.73 -3.08 -36.07
C LEU A 14 -43.33 -3.84 -34.80
N LEU A 15 -44.00 -4.95 -34.50
CA LEU A 15 -43.69 -5.78 -33.32
C LEU A 15 -42.27 -6.38 -33.37
N VAL A 16 -41.86 -6.88 -34.55
CA VAL A 16 -40.50 -7.43 -34.74
C VAL A 16 -39.44 -6.33 -34.63
N SER A 17 -39.70 -5.14 -35.18
CA SER A 17 -38.79 -3.99 -35.05
C SER A 17 -38.64 -3.51 -33.60
N LEU A 18 -39.73 -3.50 -32.83
CA LEU A 18 -39.72 -3.17 -31.41
C LEU A 18 -38.92 -4.20 -30.60
N LEU A 19 -39.09 -5.49 -30.90
CA LEU A 19 -38.35 -6.58 -30.25
C LEU A 19 -36.84 -6.48 -30.53
N TRP A 20 -36.45 -6.14 -31.76
CA TRP A 20 -35.06 -5.87 -32.12
C TRP A 20 -34.49 -4.68 -31.34
N PHE A 21 -35.26 -3.59 -31.25
CA PHE A 21 -34.86 -2.41 -30.49
C PHE A 21 -34.68 -2.69 -28.99
N LEU A 22 -35.61 -3.44 -28.39
CA LEU A 22 -35.53 -3.85 -26.98
C LEU A 22 -34.32 -4.76 -26.71
N ASN A 23 -34.00 -5.70 -27.61
CA ASN A 23 -32.80 -6.51 -27.50
C ASN A 23 -31.52 -5.69 -27.59
N LEU A 24 -31.46 -4.71 -28.50
CA LEU A 24 -30.31 -3.80 -28.61
C LEU A 24 -30.13 -2.98 -27.32
N MET A 25 -31.21 -2.45 -26.75
CA MET A 25 -31.18 -1.73 -25.48
C MET A 25 -30.68 -2.62 -24.33
N LEU A 26 -31.14 -3.88 -24.26
CA LEU A 26 -30.69 -4.83 -23.24
C LEU A 26 -29.17 -5.11 -23.35
N VAL A 27 -28.66 -5.33 -24.56
CA VAL A 27 -27.22 -5.55 -24.78
C VAL A 27 -26.40 -4.34 -24.34
N LEU A 28 -26.87 -3.13 -24.62
CA LEU A 28 -26.18 -1.90 -24.19
C LEU A 28 -26.19 -1.75 -22.66
N ILE A 29 -27.30 -2.05 -22.00
CA ILE A 29 -27.41 -2.02 -20.53
C ILE A 29 -26.44 -3.05 -19.91
N LEU A 30 -26.43 -4.29 -20.42
CA LEU A 30 -25.53 -5.34 -19.95
C LEU A 30 -24.05 -4.96 -20.17
N GLY A 31 -23.73 -4.33 -21.30
CA GLY A 31 -22.40 -3.81 -21.59
C GLY A 31 -21.97 -2.72 -20.59
N LEU A 32 -22.85 -1.78 -20.26
CA LEU A 32 -22.59 -0.74 -19.27
C LEU A 32 -22.39 -1.32 -17.87
N PHE A 33 -23.18 -2.33 -17.47
CA PHE A 33 -22.98 -3.05 -16.21
C PHE A 33 -21.63 -3.76 -16.16
N PHE A 34 -21.23 -4.42 -17.25
CA PHE A 34 -19.93 -5.09 -17.33
C PHE A 34 -18.76 -4.10 -17.25
N ILE A 35 -18.85 -2.97 -17.95
CA ILE A 35 -17.85 -1.89 -17.88
C ILE A 35 -17.77 -1.35 -16.45
N CYS A 36 -18.91 -1.08 -15.81
CA CYS A 36 -18.95 -0.61 -14.42
C CYS A 36 -18.35 -1.62 -13.44
N PHE A 37 -18.60 -2.92 -13.65
CA PHE A 37 -17.99 -4.00 -12.87
C PHE A 37 -16.45 -3.98 -13.03
N LEU A 38 -15.94 -3.87 -14.25
CA LEU A 38 -14.50 -3.77 -14.50
C LEU A 38 -13.87 -2.55 -13.81
N TYR A 39 -14.49 -1.37 -13.92
CA TYR A 39 -14.00 -0.16 -13.24
C TYR A 39 -13.98 -0.31 -11.71
N ASN A 40 -15.02 -0.90 -11.11
CA ASN A 40 -15.06 -1.13 -9.67
C ASN A 40 -13.98 -2.11 -9.22
N THR A 41 -13.71 -3.18 -9.98
CA THR A 41 -12.63 -4.11 -9.64
C THR A 41 -11.25 -3.45 -9.68
N LEU A 42 -11.01 -2.57 -10.66
CA LEU A 42 -9.75 -1.82 -10.78
C LEU A 42 -9.57 -0.82 -9.64
N LEU A 43 -10.63 -0.08 -9.30
CA LEU A 43 -10.66 0.86 -8.17
C LEU A 43 -10.43 0.15 -6.83
N PHE A 44 -11.00 -1.04 -6.64
CA PHE A 44 -10.84 -1.83 -5.42
C PHE A 44 -9.38 -2.31 -5.24
N SER A 45 -8.71 -2.71 -6.32
CA SER A 45 -7.28 -3.05 -6.24
C SER A 45 -6.42 -1.86 -5.84
N ASP A 46 -6.68 -0.67 -6.38
CA ASP A 46 -5.91 0.54 -6.05
C ASP A 46 -6.17 1.01 -4.60
N PHE A 47 -7.41 0.91 -4.12
CA PHE A 47 -7.75 1.27 -2.74
C PHE A 47 -7.10 0.32 -1.72
N SER A 48 -7.02 -0.98 -2.02
CA SER A 48 -6.32 -1.95 -1.17
C SER A 48 -4.82 -1.64 -1.06
N MET A 49 -4.21 -1.12 -2.12
CA MET A 49 -2.82 -0.66 -2.12
C MET A 49 -2.62 0.61 -1.28
N LEU A 50 -3.57 1.56 -1.30
CA LEU A 50 -3.52 2.76 -0.46
C LEU A 50 -3.69 2.46 1.03
N SER A 51 -4.48 1.45 1.39
CA SER A 51 -4.76 1.10 2.79
C SER A 51 -3.58 0.43 3.51
N CYS A 52 -2.57 -0.08 2.79
CA CYS A 52 -1.63 -1.06 3.33
C CYS A 52 -0.30 -0.47 3.88
N CYS A 53 -0.06 0.82 3.69
CA CYS A 53 1.18 1.51 4.07
C CYS A 53 0.94 2.85 4.78
N ILE A 54 -0.13 2.95 5.56
CA ILE A 54 -0.36 4.15 6.37
C ILE A 54 0.73 4.25 7.44
N ARG A 55 1.40 5.40 7.50
CA ARG A 55 2.36 5.73 8.57
C ARG A 55 1.57 6.01 9.84
N VAL A 56 1.51 5.04 10.75
CA VAL A 56 0.80 5.14 12.04
C VAL A 56 1.43 6.23 12.91
N LYS A 57 2.76 6.31 12.91
CA LYS A 57 3.49 7.39 13.60
C LYS A 57 4.64 7.90 12.76
N VAL A 58 4.94 9.19 12.93
CA VAL A 58 6.03 9.90 12.26
C VAL A 58 6.87 10.61 13.29
N PHE A 59 8.15 10.27 13.33
CA PHE A 59 9.15 10.90 14.18
C PHE A 59 10.13 11.67 13.30
N ASN A 60 10.41 12.90 13.70
CA ASN A 60 11.30 13.82 12.97
C ASN A 60 12.42 14.31 13.92
N ASN A 61 13.27 15.23 13.44
CA ASN A 61 14.34 15.83 14.24
C ASN A 61 15.19 14.78 14.97
N LEU A 62 15.52 13.69 14.27
CA LEU A 62 16.21 12.54 14.84
C LEU A 62 17.64 12.87 15.33
N ASN A 63 18.17 14.05 14.97
CA ASN A 63 19.44 14.58 15.44
C ASN A 63 19.33 15.36 16.76
N ASN A 64 18.13 15.58 17.31
CA ASN A 64 17.92 16.26 18.58
C ASN A 64 17.74 15.23 19.71
N SER A 65 18.63 15.26 20.71
CA SER A 65 18.63 14.31 21.82
C SER A 65 17.38 14.40 22.70
N VAL A 66 16.82 15.59 22.89
CA VAL A 66 15.58 15.80 23.65
C VAL A 66 14.39 15.17 22.92
N CYS A 67 14.31 15.36 21.60
CA CYS A 67 13.30 14.68 20.78
C CYS A 67 13.46 13.15 20.87
N LEU A 68 14.68 12.62 20.71
CA LEU A 68 14.92 11.19 20.85
C LEU A 68 14.47 10.64 22.21
N GLN A 69 14.78 11.33 23.31
CA GLN A 69 14.35 10.92 24.65
C GLN A 69 12.82 10.90 24.78
N SER A 70 12.12 11.87 24.19
CA SER A 70 10.65 11.89 24.21
C SER A 70 10.02 10.66 23.53
N TYR A 71 10.69 10.09 22.52
CA TYR A 71 10.18 8.92 21.79
C TYR A 71 10.30 7.61 22.58
N HIS A 72 11.05 7.59 23.67
CA HIS A 72 11.25 6.40 24.50
C HIS A 72 9.94 5.84 25.05
N THR A 73 9.04 6.70 25.56
CA THR A 73 7.75 6.27 26.12
C THR A 73 6.83 5.64 25.07
N GLU A 74 6.93 6.08 23.82
CA GLU A 74 6.08 5.61 22.74
C GLU A 74 6.58 4.33 22.08
N LEU A 75 7.89 4.11 22.03
CA LEU A 75 8.53 3.07 21.22
C LEU A 75 9.17 1.94 22.02
N LYS A 76 9.53 2.18 23.29
CA LYS A 76 10.21 1.17 24.10
C LYS A 76 9.31 -0.02 24.36
N ASN A 77 9.87 -1.23 24.25
CA ASN A 77 9.15 -2.49 24.40
C ASN A 77 7.94 -2.62 23.44
N LYS A 78 7.88 -1.82 22.38
CA LYS A 78 6.91 -1.97 21.31
C LYS A 78 7.56 -2.71 20.16
N LYS A 79 6.88 -3.74 19.68
CA LYS A 79 7.27 -4.50 18.50
C LYS A 79 6.62 -3.88 17.27
N GLY A 80 7.23 -4.01 16.10
CA GLY A 80 6.59 -3.52 14.89
C GLY A 80 7.49 -3.41 13.67
N ILE A 81 6.88 -2.88 12.60
CA ILE A 81 7.52 -2.54 11.33
C ILE A 81 7.77 -1.04 11.31
N TYR A 82 9.00 -0.66 10.99
CA TYR A 82 9.42 0.72 10.91
C TYR A 82 10.11 1.02 9.58
N SER A 83 10.31 2.31 9.33
CA SER A 83 11.13 2.76 8.23
C SER A 83 11.90 4.03 8.53
N PHE A 84 13.12 4.11 8.01
CA PHE A 84 13.85 5.38 7.89
C PHE A 84 13.70 5.92 6.48
N TYR A 85 12.95 7.01 6.33
CA TYR A 85 12.67 7.64 5.05
C TYR A 85 13.55 8.87 4.84
N ASN A 86 14.26 8.91 3.71
CA ASN A 86 15.11 10.03 3.32
C ASN A 86 14.31 11.05 2.50
N LYS A 87 14.16 12.26 3.04
CA LYS A 87 13.42 13.36 2.41
C LYS A 87 14.07 13.93 1.15
N ILE A 88 15.36 13.67 0.93
CA ILE A 88 16.13 14.25 -0.18
C ILE A 88 15.97 13.45 -1.46
N ASN A 89 15.96 12.11 -1.35
CA ASN A 89 15.93 11.22 -2.52
C ASN A 89 14.74 10.27 -2.52
N ASN A 90 13.82 10.42 -1.56
CA ASN A 90 12.60 9.62 -1.39
C ASN A 90 12.85 8.12 -1.21
N LYS A 91 14.08 7.71 -0.87
CA LYS A 91 14.41 6.31 -0.58
C LYS A 91 14.25 6.01 0.90
N GLN A 92 14.04 4.74 1.23
CA GLN A 92 13.84 4.34 2.61
C GLN A 92 14.47 2.99 2.97
N TYR A 93 14.76 2.81 4.25
CA TYR A 93 15.10 1.50 4.82
C TYR A 93 13.89 0.98 5.57
N ILE A 94 13.50 -0.28 5.38
CA ILE A 94 12.41 -0.92 6.11
C ILE A 94 13.00 -2.00 6.99
N GLY A 95 12.50 -2.13 8.21
CA GLY A 95 12.90 -3.22 9.10
C GLY A 95 11.85 -3.49 10.14
N SER A 96 12.08 -4.56 10.90
CA SER A 96 11.28 -4.91 12.05
C SER A 96 12.10 -4.98 13.33
N SER A 97 11.43 -4.85 14.48
CA SER A 97 12.06 -5.02 15.79
C SER A 97 11.05 -5.43 16.85
N VAL A 98 11.55 -6.13 17.88
CA VAL A 98 10.81 -6.36 19.13
C VAL A 98 10.87 -5.18 20.11
N ASP A 99 11.85 -4.29 19.91
CA ASP A 99 11.97 -3.01 20.61
C ASP A 99 12.32 -1.94 19.59
N LEU A 100 11.31 -1.17 19.19
CA LEU A 100 11.43 -0.11 18.19
C LEU A 100 12.35 1.02 18.65
N TYR A 101 12.32 1.38 19.93
CA TYR A 101 13.18 2.44 20.47
C TYR A 101 14.64 2.03 20.40
N LYS A 102 14.96 0.85 20.94
CA LYS A 102 16.33 0.31 20.90
C LYS A 102 16.85 0.25 19.48
N ARG A 103 16.04 -0.26 18.55
CA ARG A 103 16.44 -0.41 17.14
C ARG A 103 16.68 0.92 16.44
N MET A 104 15.84 1.92 16.72
CA MET A 104 16.02 3.27 16.22
C MET A 104 17.38 3.85 16.66
N ILE A 105 17.71 3.73 17.96
CA ILE A 105 18.97 4.23 18.52
C ILE A 105 20.17 3.46 17.95
N GLU A 106 20.10 2.13 17.86
CA GLU A 106 21.16 1.31 17.25
C GLU A 106 21.48 1.78 15.82
N HIS A 107 20.46 2.01 14.99
CA HIS A 107 20.66 2.55 13.65
C HIS A 107 21.28 3.95 13.66
N ILE A 108 20.80 4.85 14.51
CA ILE A 108 21.37 6.20 14.65
C ILE A 108 22.84 6.16 15.06
N MET A 109 23.22 5.23 15.93
CA MET A 109 24.59 5.03 16.39
C MET A 109 25.45 4.17 15.44
N GLY A 110 24.89 3.68 14.33
CA GLY A 110 25.61 2.82 13.39
C GLY A 110 25.82 1.37 13.86
N ILE A 111 25.17 0.96 14.95
CA ILE A 111 25.29 -0.37 15.55
C ILE A 111 24.36 -1.34 14.82
N LYS A 112 24.91 -2.49 14.36
CA LYS A 112 24.16 -3.58 13.71
C LYS A 112 23.19 -3.07 12.64
N SER A 113 23.69 -2.24 11.73
CA SER A 113 22.87 -1.59 10.72
C SER A 113 23.22 -2.05 9.31
N ASN A 114 22.27 -1.87 8.39
CA ASN A 114 22.51 -1.98 6.96
C ASN A 114 23.52 -0.94 6.48
N ILE A 115 24.57 -1.38 5.76
CA ILE A 115 25.68 -0.54 5.30
C ILE A 115 25.24 0.51 4.28
N ALA A 116 24.34 0.18 3.34
CA ALA A 116 23.84 1.15 2.35
C ALA A 116 23.03 2.26 3.01
N PHE A 117 22.21 1.89 4.00
CA PHE A 117 21.47 2.84 4.81
C PHE A 117 22.41 3.73 5.65
N GLN A 118 23.45 3.18 6.29
CA GLN A 118 24.46 3.97 7.02
C GLN A 118 25.19 4.96 6.11
N LYS A 119 25.61 4.53 4.92
CA LYS A 119 26.20 5.42 3.91
C LYS A 119 25.25 6.56 3.54
N ALA A 120 23.95 6.29 3.43
CA ALA A 120 22.95 7.32 3.18
C ALA A 120 22.80 8.29 4.35
N MET A 121 22.76 7.80 5.59
CA MET A 121 22.72 8.68 6.78
C MET A 121 23.95 9.59 6.86
N ASN A 122 25.15 9.05 6.59
CA ASN A 122 26.38 9.85 6.56
C ASN A 122 26.37 10.87 5.42
N LYS A 123 25.84 10.51 4.24
CA LYS A 123 25.79 11.40 3.07
C LYS A 123 24.78 12.54 3.22
N TYR A 124 23.58 12.25 3.69
CA TYR A 124 22.47 13.21 3.70
C TYR A 124 22.23 13.83 5.09
N GLY A 125 22.82 13.28 6.15
CA GLY A 125 22.65 13.73 7.52
C GLY A 125 21.31 13.30 8.14
N LEU A 126 21.35 12.97 9.43
CA LEU A 126 20.20 12.42 10.16
C LEU A 126 18.96 13.36 10.20
N LYS A 127 19.17 14.68 10.18
CA LYS A 127 18.08 15.68 10.10
C LYS A 127 17.20 15.53 8.85
N ASN A 128 17.72 14.86 7.81
CA ASN A 128 17.03 14.63 6.55
C ASN A 128 16.26 13.30 6.50
N PHE A 129 16.17 12.60 7.63
CA PHE A 129 15.39 11.38 7.75
C PHE A 129 14.16 11.59 8.64
N TYR A 130 13.08 10.90 8.28
CA TYR A 130 11.98 10.60 9.18
C TYR A 130 12.09 9.15 9.64
N PHE A 131 11.67 8.88 10.87
CA PHE A 131 11.46 7.53 11.36
C PHE A 131 9.95 7.27 11.41
N TYR A 132 9.49 6.35 10.58
CA TYR A 132 8.08 5.98 10.46
C TYR A 132 7.83 4.67 11.17
N ILE A 133 6.67 4.57 11.83
CA ILE A 133 6.09 3.30 12.23
C ILE A 133 4.98 2.97 11.25
N TYR A 134 5.14 1.88 10.51
CA TYR A 134 4.10 1.39 9.61
C TYR A 134 3.10 0.53 10.36
N GLU A 135 3.56 -0.31 11.29
CA GLU A 135 2.67 -1.21 12.02
C GLU A 135 3.24 -1.56 13.40
N PHE A 136 2.39 -1.55 14.42
CA PHE A 136 2.73 -2.14 15.72
C PHE A 136 2.36 -3.62 15.71
N TYR A 137 3.28 -4.47 16.13
CA TYR A 137 3.10 -5.91 16.12
C TYR A 137 2.59 -6.40 17.48
N SER A 138 1.52 -7.19 17.46
CA SER A 138 0.92 -7.79 18.65
C SER A 138 1.24 -9.29 18.70
N ASN A 139 1.33 -9.88 19.91
CA ASN A 139 1.63 -11.31 20.05
C ASN A 139 0.50 -12.22 19.51
N GLY A 140 -0.70 -11.69 19.22
CA GLY A 140 -1.80 -12.45 18.62
C GLY A 140 -1.77 -12.52 17.08
N ASN A 141 -0.72 -11.98 16.45
CA ASN A 141 -0.61 -11.97 14.99
C ASN A 141 -0.28 -13.39 14.47
N ASN A 142 -0.97 -13.82 13.42
CA ASN A 142 -0.78 -15.13 12.77
C ASN A 142 0.46 -15.21 11.85
N ILE A 143 1.14 -14.09 11.65
CA ILE A 143 2.30 -13.95 10.78
C ILE A 143 3.51 -13.57 11.63
N THR A 144 4.68 -14.13 11.35
CA THR A 144 5.89 -13.76 12.08
C THR A 144 6.30 -12.32 11.74
N LEU A 145 7.05 -11.68 12.64
CA LEU A 145 7.52 -10.32 12.41
C LEU A 145 8.46 -10.22 11.18
N VAL A 146 9.23 -11.26 10.88
CA VAL A 146 10.15 -11.33 9.72
C VAL A 146 9.36 -11.49 8.42
N ASP A 147 8.31 -12.31 8.42
CA ASP A 147 7.44 -12.47 7.25
C ASP A 147 6.67 -11.17 6.99
N LEU A 148 6.20 -10.50 8.05
CA LEU A 148 5.58 -9.20 7.94
C LEU A 148 6.55 -8.14 7.38
N GLU A 149 7.81 -8.12 7.85
CA GLU A 149 8.85 -7.27 7.26
C GLU A 149 9.03 -7.53 5.77
N THR A 150 9.08 -8.80 5.37
CA THR A 150 9.16 -9.20 3.96
C THR A 150 7.98 -8.68 3.15
N GLN A 151 6.75 -8.83 3.66
CA GLN A 151 5.57 -8.27 3.01
C GLN A 151 5.69 -6.75 2.82
N TYR A 152 6.12 -6.01 3.86
CA TYR A 152 6.30 -4.57 3.74
C TYR A 152 7.40 -4.19 2.75
N ILE A 153 8.54 -4.88 2.72
CA ILE A 153 9.61 -4.65 1.73
C ILE A 153 9.07 -4.83 0.30
N GLN A 154 8.26 -5.87 0.08
CA GLN A 154 7.72 -6.21 -1.24
C GLN A 154 6.63 -5.25 -1.73
N LYS A 155 5.97 -4.50 -0.83
CA LYS A 155 4.98 -3.47 -1.20
C LYS A 155 5.60 -2.25 -1.90
N PHE A 156 6.92 -2.04 -1.81
CA PHE A 156 7.59 -0.89 -2.42
C PHE A 156 8.49 -1.32 -3.59
N ASP A 157 8.70 -0.40 -4.54
CA ASP A 157 9.72 -0.61 -5.58
C ASP A 157 11.09 -0.73 -4.91
N PHE A 158 11.73 -1.89 -5.09
CA PHE A 158 13.02 -2.21 -4.51
C PHE A 158 14.12 -1.19 -4.84
N LYS A 159 14.06 -0.49 -5.98
CA LYS A 159 15.01 0.58 -6.34
C LYS A 159 14.96 1.78 -5.38
N THR A 160 13.83 1.95 -4.69
CA THR A 160 13.59 2.99 -3.69
C THR A 160 14.01 2.55 -2.28
N LEU A 161 14.49 1.32 -2.10
CA LEU A 161 14.88 0.79 -0.79
C LEU A 161 16.39 0.78 -0.58
N TYR A 162 16.82 1.00 0.66
CA TYR A 162 18.19 0.75 1.11
C TYR A 162 18.41 -0.71 1.55
N ASN A 163 17.36 -1.51 1.65
CA ASN A 163 17.43 -2.95 1.95
C ASN A 163 18.25 -3.68 0.87
N PHE A 164 19.06 -4.67 1.28
CA PHE A 164 19.90 -5.44 0.35
C PHE A 164 19.15 -6.58 -0.35
N LYS A 165 18.07 -7.07 0.27
CA LYS A 165 17.28 -8.20 -0.21
C LYS A 165 15.79 -7.84 -0.12
N LYS A 166 15.00 -8.46 -1.01
CA LYS A 166 13.53 -8.37 -1.00
C LYS A 166 12.88 -9.19 0.11
N THR A 167 13.64 -10.11 0.71
CA THR A 167 13.20 -11.00 1.78
C THR A 167 14.02 -10.71 3.02
N ALA A 168 13.33 -10.51 4.14
CA ALA A 168 13.96 -10.35 5.44
C ALA A 168 14.44 -11.71 5.94
N THR A 169 15.54 -11.71 6.69
CA THR A 169 16.09 -12.90 7.33
C THR A 169 16.37 -12.55 8.78
N SER A 170 15.91 -13.39 9.71
CA SER A 170 16.39 -13.34 11.09
C SER A 170 17.89 -13.65 11.07
N LEU A 171 18.70 -12.69 11.49
CA LEU A 171 20.11 -12.92 11.82
C LEU A 171 20.23 -13.55 13.20
#